data_AF-A0A268KBR9-F1
#
_entry.id   AF-A0A268KBR9-F1
#
_cell.length_a   1.000
_cell.length_b   1.000
_cell.length_c   1.000
_cell.angle_alpha   90.00
_cell.angle_beta   90.00
_cell.angle_gamma   90.00
#
_symmetry.space_group_name_H-M   'P 1'
#
loop_
_entity.id
_entity.type
_entity.pdbx_description
1 polymer ?
#
loop_
_entity_poly.entity_id
_entity_poly.type
_entity_poly.pdbx_seq_one_letter_code
_entity_poly.pdbx_strand_id
1 'polypeptide(L)'
;MNQSNFIDSLISNVEEDKVLHCCNLNDLNGNDLYKVIILSNFLEYIPVFEMEAVWGEIKKTLCPGGLIIIKTVLYDNPNELGEDEIDSVRIRCNKQTGGTMLRDCLRHDLIMASNEEEWFALVRQEDLSLFSNEQKEQFVNHHKKWLNQYGLEIKEKYVEEEYRHLVPGAGRMMIGCVAENNKKYQTQALRLVQSIRWFGKTMAGANIFVCMVDEADPEFVKELEKWGVYVRIVKRFSISHPPSNKLRLFELPEVSSYDTIMLLDCDTIIVQDPSPFIDGDHFQAEMAAGLTVPYTTFNNLFAHYRLPLPKQNYLTAITKQKTIWYCNAGVLVFPRALIQSFFPIWKSYTLDLSHKRYLLGKQYFFCEQASLTIAFAAHPLPFARLPLQMNFHLTLNISNEMKRCDPVIIHYHKMNDETGFIKHISKNPYTNNRIILFNERLKRYLASVLQSKE
;
A
#
# COMPACT_ATOMS: atom_id res chain seq x y z
N MET A 1 -21.36 23.08 -15.09
CA MET A 1 -21.38 24.57 -14.89
C MET A 1 -19.98 25.17 -15.11
N ASN A 2 -19.79 26.47 -15.41
CA ASN A 2 -18.43 27.06 -15.46
C ASN A 2 -17.89 27.35 -14.05
N GLN A 3 -16.57 27.39 -13.87
CA GLN A 3 -15.93 27.58 -12.56
C GLN A 3 -16.37 28.88 -11.86
N SER A 4 -16.47 29.99 -12.60
CA SER A 4 -16.89 31.29 -12.02
C SER A 4 -18.26 31.16 -11.39
N ASN A 5 -19.25 30.64 -12.12
CA ASN A 5 -20.62 30.47 -11.66
C ASN A 5 -20.69 29.60 -10.39
N PHE A 6 -19.85 28.56 -10.29
CA PHE A 6 -19.80 27.72 -9.08
C PHE A 6 -19.26 28.52 -7.88
N ILE A 7 -18.17 29.27 -8.06
CA ILE A 7 -17.59 30.11 -6.99
C ILE A 7 -18.54 31.24 -6.60
N ASP A 8 -19.11 31.95 -7.58
CA ASP A 8 -20.04 33.07 -7.40
C ASP A 8 -21.32 32.63 -6.67
N SER A 9 -21.71 31.37 -6.81
CA SER A 9 -22.83 30.79 -6.06
C SER A 9 -22.53 30.57 -4.57
N LEU A 10 -21.25 30.50 -4.19
CA LEU A 10 -20.80 30.20 -2.83
C LEU A 10 -20.34 31.44 -2.09
N ILE A 11 -19.65 32.36 -2.77
CA ILE A 11 -19.12 33.60 -2.21
C ILE A 11 -19.14 34.71 -3.25
N SER A 12 -19.63 35.88 -2.85
CA SER A 12 -19.76 37.03 -3.73
C SER A 12 -18.54 37.96 -3.67
N ASN A 13 -18.23 38.61 -4.80
CA ASN A 13 -17.20 39.65 -4.93
C ASN A 13 -15.78 39.19 -4.55
N VAL A 14 -15.32 38.04 -5.05
CA VAL A 14 -13.92 37.63 -4.89
C VAL A 14 -13.04 38.43 -5.85
N GLU A 15 -12.13 39.22 -5.32
CA GLU A 15 -11.11 39.91 -6.12
C GLU A 15 -10.18 38.88 -6.79
N GLU A 16 -9.83 39.09 -8.06
CA GLU A 16 -9.07 38.12 -8.86
C GLU A 16 -7.68 37.82 -8.25
N ASP A 17 -7.04 38.81 -7.62
CA ASP A 17 -5.76 38.67 -6.92
C ASP A 17 -5.85 37.87 -5.60
N LYS A 18 -7.07 37.55 -5.15
CA LYS A 18 -7.35 36.70 -3.99
C LYS A 18 -7.70 35.26 -4.36
N VAL A 19 -7.56 34.89 -5.64
CA VAL A 19 -7.74 33.52 -6.12
C VAL A 19 -6.38 32.90 -6.44
N LEU A 20 -6.02 31.84 -5.72
CA LEU A 20 -4.84 31.03 -6.04
C LEU A 20 -5.26 29.82 -6.87
N HIS A 21 -4.73 29.70 -8.08
CA HIS A 21 -4.80 28.47 -8.87
C HIS A 21 -3.54 27.63 -8.59
N CYS A 22 -3.69 26.56 -7.82
CA CYS A 22 -2.59 25.67 -7.48
C CYS A 22 -2.49 24.55 -8.53
N CYS A 23 -1.40 24.58 -9.28
CA CYS A 23 -1.02 23.58 -10.26
C CYS A 23 0.14 22.69 -9.76
N ASN A 24 0.91 23.20 -8.79
CA ASN A 24 2.02 22.49 -8.17
C ASN A 24 2.21 22.93 -6.70
N LEU A 25 2.94 22.12 -5.93
CA LEU A 25 3.13 22.37 -4.50
C LEU A 25 3.81 23.72 -4.20
N ASN A 26 4.68 24.20 -5.09
CA ASN A 26 5.40 25.46 -4.88
C ASN A 26 4.50 26.70 -5.06
N ASP A 27 3.28 26.53 -5.60
CA ASP A 27 2.31 27.62 -5.72
C ASP A 27 1.73 28.01 -4.35
N LEU A 28 1.77 27.10 -3.37
CA LEU A 28 1.40 27.37 -1.97
C LEU A 28 2.56 28.11 -1.27
N ASN A 29 2.79 29.36 -1.65
CA ASN A 29 3.77 30.22 -0.98
C ASN A 29 3.20 30.70 0.36
N GLY A 30 3.81 30.28 1.48
CA GLY A 30 3.26 30.45 2.83
C GLY A 30 3.12 31.89 3.36
N ASN A 31 3.50 32.91 2.58
CA ASN A 31 3.41 34.31 3.00
C ASN A 31 2.14 35.03 2.52
N ASP A 32 1.48 34.53 1.48
CA ASP A 32 0.29 35.15 0.90
C ASP A 32 -0.99 34.48 1.41
N LEU A 33 -2.04 35.28 1.60
CA LEU A 33 -3.35 34.80 2.02
C LEU A 33 -4.37 34.96 0.88
N TYR A 34 -5.08 33.87 0.59
CA TYR A 34 -6.02 33.79 -0.52
C TYR A 34 -7.45 33.57 -0.01
N LYS A 35 -8.42 34.20 -0.67
CA LYS A 35 -9.84 34.01 -0.37
C LYS A 35 -10.37 32.72 -0.99
N VAL A 36 -9.85 32.33 -2.14
CA VAL A 36 -10.19 31.07 -2.82
C VAL A 36 -8.90 30.39 -3.25
N ILE A 37 -8.73 29.12 -2.88
CA ILE A 37 -7.63 28.26 -3.36
C ILE A 37 -8.23 27.17 -4.23
N ILE A 38 -7.76 27.03 -5.46
CA ILE A 38 -8.30 26.10 -6.46
C ILE A 38 -7.26 25.03 -6.76
N LEU A 39 -7.58 23.78 -6.45
CA LEU A 39 -6.74 22.60 -6.66
C LEU A 39 -7.30 21.82 -7.86
N SER A 40 -6.70 22.00 -9.04
CA SER A 40 -7.20 21.36 -10.28
C SER A 40 -6.40 20.10 -10.63
N ASN A 41 -6.98 18.92 -10.37
CA ASN A 41 -6.35 17.60 -10.57
C ASN A 41 -4.97 17.45 -9.89
N PHE A 42 -4.67 18.31 -8.92
CA PHE A 42 -3.34 18.41 -8.32
C PHE A 42 -3.15 17.35 -7.23
N LEU A 43 -4.18 17.13 -6.40
CA LEU A 43 -4.11 16.23 -5.24
C LEU A 43 -3.76 14.78 -5.60
N GLU A 44 -4.16 14.34 -6.80
CA GLU A 44 -3.96 12.99 -7.30
C GLU A 44 -2.48 12.65 -7.54
N TYR A 45 -1.62 13.67 -7.69
CA TYR A 45 -0.19 13.53 -7.91
C TYR A 45 0.64 13.69 -6.64
N ILE A 46 0.00 14.04 -5.52
CA ILE A 46 0.68 14.21 -4.24
C ILE A 46 0.71 12.85 -3.54
N PRO A 47 1.89 12.31 -3.19
CA PRO A 47 1.97 11.05 -2.47
C PRO A 47 1.16 11.10 -1.17
N VAL A 48 0.50 9.99 -0.83
CA VAL A 48 -0.32 9.88 0.40
C VAL A 48 0.43 10.34 1.66
N PHE A 49 1.74 10.09 1.74
CA PHE A 49 2.57 10.47 2.88
C PHE A 49 2.97 11.95 2.94
N GLU A 50 2.75 12.71 1.87
CA GLU A 50 2.99 14.17 1.83
C GLU A 50 1.70 14.97 2.06
N MET A 51 0.53 14.35 1.88
CA MET A 51 -0.78 15.01 1.93
C MET A 51 -1.04 15.81 3.21
N GLU A 52 -0.63 15.29 4.37
CA GLU A 52 -0.82 15.99 5.66
C GLU A 52 -0.11 17.35 5.68
N ALA A 53 1.10 17.41 5.13
CA ALA A 53 1.86 18.65 5.04
C ALA A 53 1.20 19.62 4.05
N VAL A 54 0.72 19.12 2.91
CA VAL A 54 0.02 19.92 1.90
C VAL A 54 -1.24 20.55 2.47
N TRP A 55 -2.07 19.77 3.17
CA TRP A 55 -3.27 20.28 3.82
C TRP A 55 -2.95 21.33 4.89
N GLY A 56 -1.86 21.14 5.64
CA GLY A 56 -1.33 22.15 6.56
C GLY A 56 -1.01 23.48 5.88
N GLU A 57 -0.33 23.46 4.73
CA GLU A 57 0.01 24.67 3.98
C GLU A 57 -1.22 25.32 3.31
N ILE A 58 -2.16 24.54 2.79
CA ILE A 58 -3.44 25.06 2.27
C ILE A 58 -4.19 25.82 3.37
N LYS A 59 -4.29 25.24 4.58
CA LYS A 59 -4.99 25.91 5.70
C LYS A 59 -4.31 27.21 6.13
N LYS A 60 -2.97 27.26 6.13
CA LYS A 60 -2.21 28.46 6.50
C LYS A 60 -2.38 29.60 5.49
N THR A 61 -2.46 29.26 4.21
CA THR A 61 -2.60 30.22 3.10
C THR A 61 -4.04 30.65 2.86
N LEU A 62 -5.03 30.06 3.55
CA LEU A 62 -6.45 30.40 3.41
C LEU A 62 -6.89 31.53 4.35
N CYS A 63 -7.40 32.64 3.79
CA CYS A 63 -8.04 33.74 4.53
C CYS A 63 -9.23 33.25 5.38
N PRO A 64 -9.52 33.89 6.53
CA PRO A 64 -10.78 33.67 7.25
C PRO A 64 -12.01 33.81 6.35
N GLY A 65 -12.88 32.81 6.39
CA GLY A 65 -14.07 32.70 5.53
C GLY A 65 -13.72 32.43 4.06
N GLY A 66 -12.53 31.91 3.78
CA GLY A 66 -12.10 31.49 2.45
C GLY A 66 -12.63 30.12 2.06
N LEU A 67 -12.52 29.81 0.76
CA LEU A 67 -12.93 28.53 0.17
C LEU A 67 -11.73 27.76 -0.38
N ILE A 68 -11.75 26.44 -0.21
CA ILE A 68 -10.90 25.53 -0.98
C ILE A 68 -11.78 24.88 -2.03
N ILE A 69 -11.45 25.06 -3.30
CA ILE A 69 -12.16 24.46 -4.42
C ILE A 69 -11.27 23.35 -4.97
N ILE A 70 -11.77 22.13 -4.99
CA ILE A 70 -11.07 20.98 -5.56
C ILE A 70 -11.80 20.60 -6.84
N LYS A 71 -11.08 20.55 -7.95
CA LYS A 71 -11.56 19.98 -9.20
C LYS A 71 -10.89 18.62 -9.39
N THR A 72 -11.65 17.54 -9.26
CA THR A 72 -11.13 16.16 -9.34
C THR A 72 -12.25 15.21 -9.74
N VAL A 73 -11.89 14.13 -10.44
CA VAL A 73 -12.81 13.01 -10.67
C VAL A 73 -12.79 12.13 -9.43
N LEU A 74 -13.97 11.73 -8.95
CA LEU A 74 -14.05 10.73 -7.90
C LEU A 74 -13.89 9.34 -8.50
N TYR A 75 -12.96 8.59 -7.92
CA TYR A 75 -12.63 7.22 -8.26
C TYR A 75 -13.42 6.24 -7.40
N ASP A 76 -13.60 5.01 -7.91
CA ASP A 76 -14.24 3.93 -7.15
C ASP A 76 -13.26 3.31 -6.14
N ASN A 77 -11.96 3.30 -6.47
CA ASN A 77 -10.91 2.74 -5.62
C ASN A 77 -9.68 3.67 -5.59
N PRO A 78 -9.12 4.00 -4.40
CA PRO A 78 -7.98 4.91 -4.31
C PRO A 78 -6.68 4.32 -4.89
N ASN A 79 -6.65 3.01 -5.18
CA ASN A 79 -5.48 2.30 -5.66
C ASN A 79 -5.61 1.84 -7.12
N GLU A 80 -6.64 2.25 -7.86
CA GLU A 80 -6.76 1.87 -9.28
C GLU A 80 -5.79 2.67 -10.16
N LEU A 81 -5.56 2.21 -11.38
CA LEU A 81 -4.71 2.88 -12.36
C LEU A 81 -5.58 3.25 -13.57
N GLY A 82 -5.60 4.52 -13.95
CA GLY A 82 -6.27 4.94 -15.18
C GLY A 82 -5.67 4.27 -16.42
N GLU A 83 -6.49 4.02 -17.44
CA GLU A 83 -6.05 3.37 -18.68
C GLU A 83 -4.94 4.17 -19.40
N ASP A 84 -4.97 5.49 -19.26
CA ASP A 84 -4.02 6.45 -19.81
C ASP A 84 -2.73 6.60 -18.99
N GLU A 85 -2.70 6.11 -17.74
CA GLU A 85 -1.58 6.36 -16.83
C GLU A 85 -0.37 5.46 -17.07
N ILE A 86 -0.56 4.26 -17.63
CA ILE A 86 0.53 3.28 -17.82
C ILE A 86 1.61 3.81 -18.76
N ASP A 87 1.22 4.60 -19.76
CA ASP A 87 2.12 5.19 -20.75
C ASP A 87 2.48 6.65 -20.44
N SER A 88 1.99 7.17 -19.32
CA SER A 88 2.23 8.55 -18.89
C SER A 88 3.54 8.69 -18.10
N VAL A 89 4.10 9.91 -18.10
CA VAL A 89 5.30 10.24 -17.33
C VAL A 89 5.01 10.31 -15.81
N ARG A 90 3.74 10.39 -15.40
CA ARG A 90 3.34 10.58 -14.00
C ARG A 90 2.11 9.77 -13.65
N ILE A 91 2.30 8.76 -12.80
CA ILE A 91 1.22 7.98 -12.19
C ILE A 91 0.54 8.81 -11.10
N ARG A 92 -0.80 8.82 -11.09
CA ARG A 92 -1.62 9.40 -10.02
C ARG A 92 -1.58 8.46 -8.82
N CYS A 93 -0.95 8.93 -7.74
CA CYS A 93 -0.56 8.16 -6.56
C CYS A 93 -1.49 8.37 -5.34
N ASN A 94 -2.51 9.23 -5.48
CA ASN A 94 -3.47 9.55 -4.42
C ASN A 94 -4.86 9.88 -4.99
N LYS A 95 -5.47 8.89 -5.65
CA LYS A 95 -6.79 9.03 -6.24
C LYS A 95 -7.85 9.35 -5.18
N GLN A 96 -8.67 10.35 -5.47
CA GLN A 96 -9.72 10.78 -4.56
C GLN A 96 -10.98 9.95 -4.77
N THR A 97 -11.40 9.25 -3.75
CA THR A 97 -12.77 8.71 -3.64
C THR A 97 -13.59 9.65 -2.79
N GLY A 98 -14.93 9.51 -2.82
CA GLY A 98 -15.76 10.27 -1.89
C GLY A 98 -15.37 10.05 -0.41
N GLY A 99 -14.93 8.84 -0.07
CA GLY A 99 -14.51 8.48 1.28
C GLY A 99 -13.15 9.07 1.68
N THR A 100 -12.16 9.06 0.78
CA THR A 100 -10.85 9.67 1.07
C THR A 100 -10.97 11.18 1.21
N MET A 101 -11.77 11.82 0.35
CA MET A 101 -11.99 13.26 0.39
C MET A 101 -12.75 13.67 1.65
N LEU A 102 -13.81 12.94 2.03
CA LEU A 102 -14.51 13.18 3.30
C LEU A 102 -13.58 12.97 4.50
N ARG A 103 -12.75 11.92 4.50
CA ARG A 103 -11.78 11.68 5.58
C ARG A 103 -10.80 12.84 5.73
N ASP A 104 -10.23 13.32 4.63
CA ASP A 104 -9.29 14.44 4.65
C ASP A 104 -10.01 15.71 5.14
N CYS A 105 -11.25 15.95 4.70
CA CYS A 105 -12.06 17.06 5.23
C CYS A 105 -12.18 17.00 6.75
N LEU A 106 -12.57 15.84 7.29
CA LEU A 106 -12.80 15.67 8.72
C LEU A 106 -11.52 15.72 9.56
N ARG A 107 -10.38 15.26 9.02
CA ARG A 107 -9.08 15.35 9.73
C ARG A 107 -8.55 16.77 9.82
N HIS A 108 -8.97 17.63 8.90
CA HIS A 108 -8.47 18.99 8.80
C HIS A 108 -9.50 20.04 9.26
N ASP A 109 -10.53 19.63 10.01
CA ASP A 109 -11.60 20.50 10.52
C ASP A 109 -12.27 21.29 9.39
N LEU A 110 -12.47 20.64 8.24
CA LEU A 110 -13.13 21.20 7.06
C LEU A 110 -14.54 20.61 6.90
N ILE A 111 -15.39 21.39 6.27
CA ILE A 111 -16.77 21.06 5.93
C ILE A 111 -16.89 21.00 4.42
N MET A 112 -17.48 19.92 3.92
CA MET A 112 -17.92 19.78 2.52
C MET A 112 -19.11 20.71 2.30
N ALA A 113 -18.86 21.92 1.80
CA ALA A 113 -19.83 23.00 1.71
C ALA A 113 -20.79 22.81 0.52
N SER A 114 -20.26 22.35 -0.61
CA SER A 114 -21.03 22.07 -1.82
C SER A 114 -20.26 21.13 -2.73
N ASN A 115 -20.97 20.45 -3.62
CA ASN A 115 -20.37 19.76 -4.75
C ASN A 115 -21.26 19.88 -6.00
N GLU A 116 -20.64 20.06 -7.15
CA GLU A 116 -21.30 20.05 -8.45
C GLU A 116 -20.37 19.39 -9.47
N GLU A 117 -20.81 18.27 -10.05
CA GLU A 117 -19.99 17.46 -10.95
C GLU A 117 -18.64 17.08 -10.29
N GLU A 118 -17.52 17.54 -10.86
CA GLU A 118 -16.15 17.30 -10.39
C GLU A 118 -15.63 18.41 -9.45
N TRP A 119 -16.47 19.38 -9.09
CA TRP A 119 -16.10 20.52 -8.25
C TRP A 119 -16.60 20.31 -6.82
N PHE A 120 -15.68 20.42 -5.87
CA PHE A 120 -15.94 20.28 -4.44
C PHE A 120 -15.49 21.55 -3.73
N ALA A 121 -16.36 22.14 -2.92
CA ALA A 121 -16.05 23.31 -2.12
C ALA A 121 -15.92 22.93 -0.65
N LEU A 122 -14.79 23.28 -0.04
CA LEU A 122 -14.51 23.07 1.37
C LEU A 122 -14.35 24.40 2.11
N VAL A 123 -14.80 24.43 3.35
CA VAL A 123 -14.71 25.60 4.25
C VAL A 123 -14.17 25.13 5.60
N ARG A 124 -13.37 25.94 6.28
CA ARG A 124 -12.99 25.64 7.68
C ARG A 124 -14.20 25.68 8.59
N GLN A 125 -14.35 24.70 9.47
CA GLN A 125 -15.46 24.64 10.42
C GLN A 125 -15.53 25.89 11.32
N GLU A 126 -14.39 26.41 11.77
CA GLU A 126 -14.30 27.63 12.58
C GLU A 126 -14.73 28.90 11.83
N ASP A 127 -14.64 28.90 10.50
CA ASP A 127 -14.99 30.04 9.66
C ASP A 127 -16.49 30.11 9.35
N LEU A 128 -17.30 29.10 9.72
CA LEU A 128 -18.73 29.07 9.42
C LEU A 128 -19.51 30.29 9.94
N SER A 129 -19.05 30.93 11.03
CA SER A 129 -19.68 32.15 11.56
C SER A 129 -19.46 33.39 10.70
N LEU A 130 -18.55 33.34 9.74
CA LEU A 130 -18.25 34.43 8.81
C LEU A 130 -19.17 34.43 7.59
N PHE A 131 -20.00 33.40 7.43
CA PHE A 131 -20.98 33.30 6.34
C PHE A 131 -22.38 33.71 6.82
N SER A 132 -23.26 34.06 5.88
CA SER A 132 -24.67 34.30 6.20
C SER A 132 -25.34 33.05 6.79
N ASN A 133 -26.42 33.23 7.56
CA ASN A 133 -27.14 32.10 8.15
C ASN A 133 -27.64 31.11 7.10
N GLU A 134 -28.08 31.61 5.94
CA GLU A 134 -28.53 30.79 4.81
C GLU A 134 -27.40 29.93 4.24
N GLN A 135 -26.23 30.54 3.93
CA GLN A 135 -25.05 29.81 3.46
C GLN A 135 -24.57 28.78 4.48
N LYS A 136 -24.52 29.16 5.77
CA LYS A 136 -24.12 28.27 6.85
C LYS A 136 -25.04 27.05 6.94
N GLU A 137 -26.36 27.26 6.89
CA GLU A 137 -27.34 26.18 6.91
C GLU A 137 -27.18 25.27 5.68
N GLN A 138 -26.98 25.85 4.49
CA GLN A 138 -26.72 25.09 3.27
C GLN A 138 -25.47 24.21 3.39
N PHE A 139 -24.34 24.78 3.84
CA PHE A 139 -23.07 24.06 3.98
C PHE A 139 -23.16 22.92 5.00
N VAL A 140 -23.77 23.18 6.16
CA VAL A 140 -23.97 22.16 7.20
C VAL A 140 -24.89 21.05 6.71
N ASN A 141 -25.99 21.39 6.03
CA ASN A 141 -26.90 20.40 5.46
C ASN A 141 -26.23 19.56 4.38
N HIS A 142 -25.39 20.17 3.54
CA HIS A 142 -24.63 19.47 2.51
C HIS A 142 -23.62 18.50 3.14
N HIS A 143 -22.83 18.95 4.10
CA HIS A 143 -21.87 18.10 4.80
C HIS A 143 -22.55 16.96 5.55
N LYS A 144 -23.72 17.21 6.17
CA LYS A 144 -24.52 16.16 6.81
C LYS A 144 -24.97 15.08 5.82
N LYS A 145 -25.34 15.44 4.58
CA LYS A 145 -25.68 14.46 3.54
C LYS A 145 -24.50 13.54 3.23
N TRP A 146 -23.31 14.12 3.09
CA TRP A 146 -22.07 13.35 2.90
C TRP A 146 -21.79 12.41 4.07
N LEU A 147 -21.84 12.91 5.31
CA LEU A 147 -21.66 12.06 6.49
C LEU A 147 -22.67 10.90 6.53
N ASN A 148 -23.95 11.18 6.29
CA ASN A 148 -25.00 10.17 6.27
C ASN A 148 -24.78 9.10 5.19
N GLN A 149 -24.25 9.47 4.01
CA GLN A 149 -23.92 8.52 2.94
C GLN A 149 -22.88 7.48 3.40
N TYR A 150 -22.00 7.85 4.32
CA TYR A 150 -20.99 6.98 4.90
C TYR A 150 -21.34 6.49 6.32
N GLY A 151 -22.59 6.67 6.76
CA GLY A 151 -23.06 6.18 8.05
C GLY A 151 -22.47 6.91 9.27
N LEU A 152 -22.02 8.16 9.10
CA LEU A 152 -21.48 8.99 10.17
C LEU A 152 -22.47 10.08 10.60
N GLU A 153 -22.36 10.48 11.86
CA GLU A 153 -23.03 11.66 12.43
C GLU A 153 -22.03 12.79 12.64
N ILE A 154 -22.51 14.03 12.67
CA ILE A 154 -21.67 15.21 12.95
C ILE A 154 -21.14 15.11 14.38
N LYS A 155 -19.81 15.14 14.51
CA LYS A 155 -19.09 15.18 15.79
C LYS A 155 -17.99 16.24 15.76
N GLU A 156 -17.57 16.68 16.93
CA GLU A 156 -16.41 17.57 17.08
C GLU A 156 -15.10 16.84 16.73
N LYS A 157 -15.00 15.55 17.10
CA LYS A 157 -13.85 14.70 16.81
C LYS A 157 -14.31 13.30 16.46
N TYR A 158 -13.59 12.70 15.52
CA TYR A 158 -13.77 11.32 15.09
C TYR A 158 -12.57 10.50 15.58
N VAL A 159 -12.79 9.21 15.80
CA VAL A 159 -11.72 8.27 16.16
C VAL A 159 -11.12 7.61 14.91
N GLU A 160 -9.92 7.03 15.03
CA GLU A 160 -9.22 6.43 13.89
C GLU A 160 -10.00 5.30 13.22
N GLU A 161 -10.80 4.56 13.99
CA GLU A 161 -11.71 3.56 13.44
C GLU A 161 -12.73 4.20 12.50
N GLU A 162 -13.32 5.33 12.84
CA GLU A 162 -14.31 6.01 11.98
C GLU A 162 -13.67 6.50 10.67
N TYR A 163 -12.46 7.07 10.75
CA TYR A 163 -11.69 7.43 9.55
C TYR A 163 -11.37 6.22 8.66
N ARG A 164 -11.10 5.07 9.26
CA ARG A 164 -10.83 3.83 8.54
C ARG A 164 -12.06 3.31 7.79
N HIS A 165 -13.26 3.43 8.37
CA HIS A 165 -14.51 2.98 7.74
C HIS A 165 -14.89 3.80 6.49
N LEU A 166 -14.42 5.05 6.38
CA LEU A 166 -14.66 5.90 5.22
C LEU A 166 -14.03 5.35 3.93
N VAL A 167 -12.96 4.55 4.05
CA VAL A 167 -12.24 4.00 2.89
C VAL A 167 -12.14 2.48 3.07
N PRO A 168 -13.19 1.71 2.72
CA PRO A 168 -13.31 0.29 3.05
C PRO A 168 -12.32 -0.61 2.27
N GLY A 169 -12.34 -1.90 2.59
CA GLY A 169 -11.42 -2.89 2.00
C GLY A 169 -9.97 -2.56 2.35
N ALA A 170 -9.05 -2.65 1.39
CA ALA A 170 -7.64 -2.31 1.61
C ALA A 170 -7.38 -0.84 2.02
N GLY A 171 -8.35 0.06 1.88
CA GLY A 171 -8.13 1.49 2.11
C GLY A 171 -7.09 2.07 1.15
N ARG A 172 -6.34 3.10 1.58
CA ARG A 172 -5.11 3.53 0.89
C ARG A 172 -4.01 2.53 1.16
N MET A 173 -3.47 1.96 0.09
CA MET A 173 -2.55 0.85 0.20
C MET A 173 -1.11 1.24 -0.12
N MET A 174 -0.19 0.76 0.71
CA MET A 174 1.24 0.72 0.43
C MET A 174 1.63 -0.71 0.06
N ILE A 175 2.28 -0.89 -1.09
CA ILE A 175 2.94 -2.16 -1.45
C ILE A 175 4.44 -1.95 -1.33
N GLY A 176 5.14 -2.85 -0.65
CA GLY A 176 6.57 -2.72 -0.45
C GLY A 176 7.32 -4.01 -0.68
N CYS A 177 8.55 -3.89 -1.19
CA CYS A 177 9.53 -4.96 -1.15
C CYS A 177 10.90 -4.40 -0.76
N VAL A 178 11.78 -5.30 -0.30
CA VAL A 178 13.17 -4.96 0.00
C VAL A 178 14.09 -5.82 -0.86
N ALA A 179 15.05 -5.18 -1.51
CA ALA A 179 15.98 -5.81 -2.44
C ALA A 179 17.43 -5.48 -2.07
N GLU A 180 18.31 -6.47 -2.21
CA GLU A 180 19.75 -6.22 -2.16
C GLU A 180 20.20 -5.49 -3.43
N ASN A 181 21.26 -4.68 -3.32
CA ASN A 181 21.84 -3.97 -4.46
C ASN A 181 22.68 -4.89 -5.35
N ASN A 182 22.04 -5.85 -6.02
CA ASN A 182 22.66 -6.63 -7.08
C ASN A 182 21.64 -6.99 -8.17
N LYS A 183 22.17 -7.32 -9.35
CA LYS A 183 21.36 -7.50 -10.56
C LYS A 183 20.20 -8.49 -10.39
N LYS A 184 20.43 -9.58 -9.64
CA LYS A 184 19.40 -10.59 -9.39
C LYS A 184 18.18 -9.96 -8.71
N TYR A 185 18.36 -9.33 -7.55
CA TYR A 185 17.24 -8.78 -6.78
C TYR A 185 16.65 -7.52 -7.44
N GLN A 186 17.47 -6.73 -8.13
CA GLN A 186 16.98 -5.61 -8.94
C GLN A 186 16.01 -6.08 -10.03
N THR A 187 16.38 -7.11 -10.80
CA THR A 187 15.49 -7.66 -11.84
C THR A 187 14.25 -8.32 -11.24
N GLN A 188 14.38 -8.98 -10.08
CA GLN A 188 13.23 -9.54 -9.36
C GLN A 188 12.25 -8.43 -8.93
N ALA A 189 12.74 -7.37 -8.28
CA ALA A 189 11.92 -6.23 -7.87
C ALA A 189 11.26 -5.51 -9.05
N LEU A 190 11.96 -5.33 -10.17
CA LEU A 190 11.37 -4.72 -11.37
C LEU A 190 10.23 -5.57 -11.94
N ARG A 191 10.40 -6.90 -12.01
CA ARG A 191 9.30 -7.79 -12.45
C ARG A 191 8.09 -7.68 -11.52
N LEU A 192 8.32 -7.60 -10.21
CA LEU A 192 7.24 -7.42 -9.24
C LEU A 192 6.48 -6.11 -9.52
N VAL A 193 7.19 -4.99 -9.62
CA VAL A 193 6.60 -3.67 -9.93
C VAL A 193 5.78 -3.72 -11.22
N GLN A 194 6.38 -4.22 -12.29
CA GLN A 194 5.71 -4.35 -13.59
C GLN A 194 4.46 -5.21 -13.49
N SER A 195 4.53 -6.33 -12.76
CA SER A 195 3.40 -7.23 -12.58
C SER A 195 2.24 -6.57 -11.81
N ILE A 196 2.54 -5.73 -10.81
CA ILE A 196 1.54 -4.94 -10.08
C ILE A 196 0.83 -3.99 -11.05
N ARG A 197 1.59 -3.20 -11.82
CA ARG A 197 1.01 -2.24 -12.78
C ARG A 197 0.21 -2.92 -13.89
N TRP A 198 0.66 -4.10 -14.34
CA TRP A 198 0.04 -4.79 -15.48
C TRP A 198 -1.17 -5.65 -15.13
N PHE A 199 -1.19 -6.24 -13.94
CA PHE A 199 -2.18 -7.27 -13.57
C PHE A 199 -2.91 -6.98 -12.26
N GLY A 200 -2.49 -5.97 -11.49
CA GLY A 200 -3.08 -5.63 -10.20
C GLY A 200 -4.47 -4.97 -10.26
N LYS A 201 -4.96 -4.58 -11.46
CA LYS A 201 -6.26 -3.90 -11.68
C LYS A 201 -6.58 -2.81 -10.65
N THR A 202 -7.48 -3.07 -9.70
CA THR A 202 -7.90 -2.08 -8.68
C THR A 202 -6.81 -1.73 -7.68
N MET A 203 -5.68 -2.44 -7.70
CA MET A 203 -4.46 -2.13 -6.96
C MET A 203 -3.29 -1.68 -7.84
N ALA A 204 -3.49 -1.58 -9.16
CA ALA A 204 -2.42 -1.22 -10.09
C ALA A 204 -1.87 0.19 -9.87
N GLY A 205 -2.60 1.09 -9.22
CA GLY A 205 -2.18 2.45 -8.84
C GLY A 205 -1.76 2.59 -7.37
N ALA A 206 -1.69 1.50 -6.59
CA ALA A 206 -1.17 1.56 -5.22
C ALA A 206 0.25 2.14 -5.17
N ASN A 207 0.59 2.81 -4.08
CA ASN A 207 1.94 3.34 -3.89
C ASN A 207 2.92 2.22 -3.63
N ILE A 208 3.94 2.11 -4.49
CA ILE A 208 4.95 1.05 -4.41
C ILE A 208 6.25 1.62 -3.85
N PHE A 209 6.78 0.95 -2.83
CA PHE A 209 8.08 1.24 -2.25
C PHE A 209 9.06 0.09 -2.53
N VAL A 210 10.23 0.43 -3.05
CA VAL A 210 11.35 -0.50 -3.16
C VAL A 210 12.46 -0.01 -2.25
N CYS A 211 12.70 -0.76 -1.18
CA CYS A 211 13.81 -0.47 -0.27
C CYS A 211 15.07 -1.17 -0.78
N MET A 212 16.08 -0.39 -1.11
CA MET A 212 17.40 -0.87 -1.53
C MET A 212 18.34 -0.90 -0.33
N VAL A 213 18.96 -2.05 -0.08
CA VAL A 213 19.84 -2.23 1.08
C VAL A 213 21.19 -1.58 0.83
N ASP A 214 21.59 -0.71 1.76
CA ASP A 214 22.85 0.07 1.85
C ASP A 214 23.03 1.14 0.75
N GLU A 215 22.78 0.80 -0.52
CA GLU A 215 22.93 1.68 -1.68
C GLU A 215 22.02 1.21 -2.84
N ALA A 216 21.90 2.01 -3.91
CA ALA A 216 21.19 1.62 -5.13
C ALA A 216 21.93 2.10 -6.38
N ASP A 217 21.92 1.27 -7.42
CA ASP A 217 22.33 1.66 -8.77
C ASP A 217 21.44 2.81 -9.30
N PRO A 218 21.98 4.00 -9.61
CA PRO A 218 21.19 5.13 -10.09
C PRO A 218 20.36 4.84 -11.34
N GLU A 219 20.85 3.99 -12.25
CA GLU A 219 20.09 3.64 -13.46
C GLU A 219 18.91 2.73 -13.13
N PHE A 220 19.07 1.85 -12.13
CA PHE A 220 17.97 1.06 -11.62
C PHE A 220 16.92 1.92 -10.90
N VAL A 221 17.35 2.93 -10.14
CA VAL A 221 16.44 3.90 -9.50
C VAL A 221 15.61 4.63 -10.54
N LYS A 222 16.26 5.22 -11.56
CA LYS A 222 15.58 5.90 -12.66
C LYS A 222 14.58 4.98 -13.37
N GLU A 223 14.94 3.70 -13.53
CA GLU A 223 14.03 2.73 -14.14
C GLU A 223 12.80 2.50 -13.27
N LEU A 224 12.95 2.32 -11.96
CA LEU A 224 11.82 2.18 -11.04
C LEU A 224 10.94 3.44 -10.98
N GLU A 225 11.53 4.63 -11.02
CA GLU A 225 10.80 5.90 -10.99
C GLU A 225 9.85 6.08 -12.19
N LYS A 226 10.19 5.55 -13.37
CA LYS A 226 9.28 5.50 -14.53
C LYS A 226 7.99 4.74 -14.25
N TRP A 227 8.02 3.81 -13.30
CA TRP A 227 6.85 3.03 -12.87
C TRP A 227 6.14 3.64 -11.65
N GLY A 228 6.46 4.90 -11.31
CA GLY A 228 5.91 5.60 -10.15
C GLY A 228 6.26 4.92 -8.83
N VAL A 229 7.46 4.35 -8.72
CA VAL A 229 7.95 3.69 -7.50
C VAL A 229 8.75 4.68 -6.66
N TYR A 230 8.51 4.66 -5.35
CA TYR A 230 9.33 5.36 -4.37
C TYR A 230 10.50 4.47 -3.94
N VAL A 231 11.72 4.85 -4.32
CA VAL A 231 12.92 4.14 -3.87
C VAL A 231 13.38 4.71 -2.54
N ARG A 232 13.74 3.82 -1.60
CA ARG A 232 14.34 4.19 -0.31
C ARG A 232 15.63 3.43 -0.10
N ILE A 233 16.69 4.12 0.30
CA ILE A 233 17.93 3.48 0.74
C ILE A 233 17.80 3.17 2.22
N VAL A 234 17.88 1.89 2.58
CA VAL A 234 17.76 1.43 3.97
C VAL A 234 19.04 0.75 4.41
N LYS A 235 19.41 0.91 5.68
CA LYS A 235 20.58 0.20 6.22
C LYS A 235 20.31 -1.29 6.26
N ARG A 236 21.35 -2.12 6.08
CA ARG A 236 21.27 -3.55 6.33
C ARG A 236 20.74 -3.87 7.72
N PHE A 237 19.76 -4.76 7.81
CA PHE A 237 19.20 -5.26 9.07
C PHE A 237 20.15 -6.25 9.73
N SER A 238 20.62 -7.23 8.96
CA SER A 238 21.57 -8.23 9.44
C SER A 238 22.53 -8.67 8.33
N ILE A 239 23.83 -8.61 8.62
CA ILE A 239 24.87 -9.17 7.75
C ILE A 239 24.80 -10.70 7.76
N SER A 240 24.53 -11.30 8.93
CA SER A 240 24.50 -12.76 9.08
C SER A 240 23.21 -13.38 8.56
N HIS A 241 22.13 -12.60 8.43
CA HIS A 241 20.84 -13.06 7.93
C HIS A 241 20.18 -12.04 6.99
N PRO A 242 20.65 -11.95 5.73
CA PRO A 242 20.09 -11.04 4.72
C PRO A 242 18.56 -11.12 4.51
N PRO A 243 17.88 -12.30 4.61
CA PRO A 243 16.42 -12.33 4.44
C PRO A 243 15.64 -11.47 5.45
N SER A 244 16.22 -11.14 6.61
CA SER A 244 15.62 -10.21 7.58
C SER A 244 15.61 -8.76 7.11
N ASN A 245 16.35 -8.39 6.05
CA ASN A 245 16.36 -7.03 5.53
C ASN A 245 14.96 -6.56 5.13
N LYS A 246 14.03 -7.47 4.80
CA LYS A 246 12.64 -7.13 4.50
C LYS A 246 11.92 -6.35 5.60
N LEU A 247 12.34 -6.52 6.85
CA LEU A 247 11.81 -5.79 8.00
C LEU A 247 12.06 -4.29 7.95
N ARG A 248 13.03 -3.82 7.15
CA ARG A 248 13.30 -2.39 6.97
C ARG A 248 12.12 -1.63 6.35
N LEU A 249 11.24 -2.30 5.61
CA LEU A 249 10.03 -1.67 5.07
C LEU A 249 9.17 -1.06 6.18
N PHE A 250 8.99 -1.77 7.30
CA PHE A 250 8.14 -1.34 8.40
C PHE A 250 8.76 -0.24 9.27
N GLU A 251 10.02 0.13 9.01
CA GLU A 251 10.69 1.26 9.66
C GLU A 251 10.54 2.57 8.90
N LEU A 252 9.99 2.53 7.68
CA LEU A 252 9.75 3.72 6.90
C LEU A 252 8.71 4.62 7.59
N PRO A 253 8.97 5.93 7.75
CA PRO A 253 8.00 6.86 8.34
C PRO A 253 6.68 6.90 7.55
N GLU A 254 6.75 6.68 6.23
CA GLU A 254 5.60 6.69 5.32
C GLU A 254 4.56 5.60 5.65
N VAL A 255 4.95 4.51 6.33
CA VAL A 255 4.03 3.45 6.77
C VAL A 255 2.86 4.02 7.58
N SER A 256 3.09 5.09 8.33
CA SER A 256 2.06 5.73 9.16
C SER A 256 0.95 6.47 8.37
N SER A 257 1.18 6.73 7.09
CA SER A 257 0.28 7.48 6.22
C SER A 257 -0.74 6.62 5.49
N TYR A 258 -0.52 5.30 5.44
CA TYR A 258 -1.36 4.35 4.73
C TYR A 258 -2.31 3.61 5.66
N ASP A 259 -3.39 3.06 5.11
CA ASP A 259 -4.36 2.30 5.88
C ASP A 259 -3.94 0.82 5.96
N THR A 260 -3.43 0.27 4.85
CA THR A 260 -2.94 -1.12 4.73
C THR A 260 -1.57 -1.19 4.07
N ILE A 261 -0.70 -2.04 4.59
CA ILE A 261 0.66 -2.26 4.12
C ILE A 261 0.78 -3.71 3.67
N MET A 262 1.22 -3.93 2.44
CA MET A 262 1.51 -5.26 1.89
C MET A 262 3.01 -5.40 1.62
N LEU A 263 3.65 -6.29 2.36
CA LEU A 263 5.03 -6.71 2.10
C LEU A 263 5.02 -7.90 1.14
N LEU A 264 5.80 -7.77 0.08
CA LEU A 264 6.05 -8.81 -0.91
C LEU A 264 7.53 -9.15 -0.98
N ASP A 265 7.86 -10.44 -1.06
CA ASP A 265 9.18 -10.83 -1.52
C ASP A 265 9.38 -10.38 -2.98
N CYS A 266 10.57 -9.88 -3.30
CA CYS A 266 10.87 -9.41 -4.67
C CYS A 266 10.82 -10.54 -5.71
N ASP A 267 10.88 -11.81 -5.31
CA ASP A 267 10.71 -12.98 -6.17
C ASP A 267 9.25 -13.47 -6.27
N THR A 268 8.31 -12.54 -6.13
CA THR A 268 6.89 -12.73 -6.44
C THR A 268 6.47 -11.93 -7.68
N ILE A 269 5.39 -12.35 -8.34
CA ILE A 269 4.68 -11.54 -9.33
C ILE A 269 3.17 -11.60 -9.09
N ILE A 270 2.49 -10.49 -9.36
CA ILE A 270 1.04 -10.39 -9.40
C ILE A 270 0.56 -10.73 -10.82
N VAL A 271 -0.40 -11.63 -10.91
CA VAL A 271 -0.95 -12.10 -12.20
C VAL A 271 -2.48 -11.95 -12.29
N GLN A 272 -3.11 -11.50 -11.21
CA GLN A 272 -4.52 -11.12 -11.11
C GLN A 272 -4.69 -10.05 -10.02
N ASP A 273 -5.87 -9.44 -9.93
CA ASP A 273 -6.20 -8.48 -8.88
C ASP A 273 -6.25 -9.14 -7.49
N PRO A 274 -5.39 -8.71 -6.54
CA PRO A 274 -5.40 -9.24 -5.19
C PRO A 274 -6.40 -8.55 -4.25
N SER A 275 -7.00 -7.41 -4.63
CA SER A 275 -7.87 -6.63 -3.74
C SER A 275 -9.06 -7.42 -3.15
N PRO A 276 -9.69 -8.40 -3.85
CA PRO A 276 -10.81 -9.14 -3.26
C PRO A 276 -10.44 -10.01 -2.06
N PHE A 277 -9.14 -10.21 -1.81
CA PHE A 277 -8.63 -11.02 -0.70
C PHE A 277 -8.14 -10.18 0.48
N ILE A 278 -8.11 -8.85 0.33
CA ILE A 278 -7.55 -7.93 1.32
C ILE A 278 -8.69 -7.22 2.04
N ASP A 279 -8.85 -7.50 3.33
CA ASP A 279 -9.91 -6.88 4.14
C ASP A 279 -9.48 -5.54 4.75
N GLY A 280 -8.18 -5.36 4.98
CA GLY A 280 -7.60 -4.17 5.63
C GLY A 280 -7.86 -4.09 7.14
N ASP A 281 -8.34 -5.17 7.76
CA ASP A 281 -8.74 -5.22 9.17
C ASP A 281 -7.98 -6.27 9.97
N HIS A 282 -7.52 -7.34 9.31
CA HIS A 282 -6.74 -8.40 9.94
C HIS A 282 -5.30 -8.41 9.45
N PHE A 283 -4.38 -8.93 10.26
CA PHE A 283 -3.12 -9.42 9.72
C PHE A 283 -3.42 -10.64 8.83
N GLN A 284 -3.01 -10.56 7.56
CA GLN A 284 -3.26 -11.62 6.59
C GLN A 284 -1.97 -12.19 6.03
N ALA A 285 -1.86 -13.51 6.08
CA ALA A 285 -0.78 -14.28 5.49
C ALA A 285 -1.27 -15.71 5.19
N GLU A 286 -0.63 -16.40 4.25
CA GLU A 286 -0.85 -17.82 4.03
C GLU A 286 0.09 -18.64 4.94
N MET A 287 -0.39 -19.79 5.39
CA MET A 287 0.41 -20.77 6.13
C MET A 287 1.63 -21.19 5.30
N ALA A 288 2.74 -21.50 5.97
CA ALA A 288 3.94 -21.97 5.28
C ALA A 288 3.62 -23.19 4.38
N ALA A 289 4.24 -23.24 3.20
CA ALA A 289 4.06 -24.33 2.24
C ALA A 289 4.26 -25.73 2.86
N GLY A 290 5.23 -25.85 3.77
CA GLY A 290 5.53 -27.06 4.53
C GLY A 290 6.23 -26.74 5.84
N LEU A 291 6.70 -27.78 6.55
CA LEU A 291 7.41 -27.65 7.83
C LEU A 291 8.88 -27.24 7.64
N THR A 292 9.11 -26.06 7.03
CA THR A 292 10.47 -25.52 6.85
C THR A 292 11.18 -25.24 8.17
N VAL A 293 10.43 -24.99 9.24
CA VAL A 293 10.87 -25.08 10.64
C VAL A 293 10.03 -26.16 11.33
N PRO A 294 10.63 -27.29 11.74
CA PRO A 294 9.90 -28.38 12.40
C PRO A 294 9.33 -27.98 13.77
N TYR A 295 8.27 -28.67 14.19
CA TYR A 295 7.66 -28.46 15.52
C TYR A 295 8.65 -28.68 16.67
N THR A 296 9.60 -29.62 16.54
CA THR A 296 10.67 -29.84 17.54
C THR A 296 11.59 -28.63 17.68
N THR A 297 11.90 -27.94 16.57
CA THR A 297 12.67 -26.70 16.59
C THR A 297 11.86 -25.61 17.29
N PHE A 298 10.56 -25.49 16.99
CA PHE A 298 9.68 -24.56 17.71
C PHE A 298 9.60 -24.89 19.21
N ASN A 299 9.47 -26.15 19.62
CA ASN A 299 9.49 -26.52 21.04
C ASN A 299 10.73 -25.95 21.76
N ASN A 300 11.90 -26.06 21.13
CA ASN A 300 13.15 -25.51 21.69
C ASN A 300 13.15 -23.97 21.71
N LEU A 301 12.66 -23.33 20.65
CA LEU A 301 12.56 -21.86 20.57
C LEU A 301 11.60 -21.32 21.65
N PHE A 302 10.41 -21.90 21.77
CA PHE A 302 9.41 -21.50 22.75
C PHE A 302 9.91 -21.72 24.18
N ALA A 303 10.58 -22.84 24.45
CA ALA A 303 11.24 -23.07 25.73
C ALA A 303 12.34 -22.02 26.02
N HIS A 304 13.16 -21.68 25.01
CA HIS A 304 14.21 -20.66 25.13
C HIS A 304 13.64 -19.29 25.51
N TYR A 305 12.57 -18.86 24.83
CA TYR A 305 11.90 -17.58 25.09
C TYR A 305 10.87 -17.62 26.22
N ARG A 306 10.74 -18.76 26.92
CA ARG A 306 9.78 -18.97 28.03
C ARG A 306 8.33 -18.68 27.64
N LEU A 307 7.97 -19.04 26.41
CA LEU A 307 6.62 -18.92 25.88
C LEU A 307 5.92 -20.29 25.90
N PRO A 308 4.59 -20.34 26.14
CA PRO A 308 3.83 -21.57 26.01
C PRO A 308 3.81 -22.01 24.55
N LEU A 309 4.16 -23.28 24.30
CA LEU A 309 4.13 -23.85 22.95
C LEU A 309 2.67 -23.98 22.46
N PRO A 310 2.29 -23.36 21.32
CA PRO A 310 0.93 -23.44 20.82
C PRO A 310 0.54 -24.83 20.35
N LYS A 311 -0.77 -25.08 20.30
CA LYS A 311 -1.33 -26.31 19.69
C LYS A 311 -1.18 -26.28 18.17
N GLN A 312 -1.02 -27.46 17.56
CA GLN A 312 -0.90 -27.60 16.10
C GLN A 312 -2.28 -27.58 15.41
N ASN A 313 -2.96 -26.44 15.50
CA ASN A 313 -4.33 -26.26 14.99
C ASN A 313 -4.40 -25.89 13.50
N TYR A 314 -3.27 -25.73 12.82
CA TYR A 314 -3.21 -25.30 11.43
C TYR A 314 -2.65 -26.39 10.52
N LEU A 315 -2.89 -26.24 9.22
CA LEU A 315 -2.31 -27.08 8.17
C LEU A 315 -1.39 -26.24 7.29
N THR A 316 -0.19 -26.74 6.99
CA THR A 316 0.70 -26.13 5.99
C THR A 316 0.00 -26.07 4.63
N ALA A 317 0.25 -25.02 3.84
CA ALA A 317 -0.51 -24.75 2.62
C ALA A 317 -0.39 -25.85 1.55
N ILE A 318 0.79 -26.44 1.37
CA ILE A 318 1.04 -27.45 0.31
C ILE A 318 1.06 -28.87 0.88
N THR A 319 1.87 -29.12 1.92
CA THR A 319 2.07 -30.49 2.44
C THR A 319 0.92 -30.99 3.30
N LYS A 320 -0.01 -30.11 3.69
CA LYS A 320 -1.14 -30.37 4.60
C LYS A 320 -0.75 -31.04 5.93
N GLN A 321 0.48 -30.83 6.38
CA GLN A 321 0.96 -31.29 7.68
C GLN A 321 0.44 -30.37 8.79
N LYS A 322 0.12 -30.94 9.96
CA LYS A 322 -0.27 -30.16 11.14
C LYS A 322 0.89 -29.29 11.62
N THR A 323 0.59 -28.04 11.93
CA THR A 323 1.56 -27.05 12.42
C THR A 323 0.91 -26.09 13.40
N ILE A 324 1.74 -25.41 14.20
CA ILE A 324 1.34 -24.19 14.91
C ILE A 324 1.07 -23.07 13.91
N TRP A 325 0.60 -21.92 14.39
CA TRP A 325 0.58 -20.71 13.58
C TRP A 325 1.99 -20.44 13.03
N TYR A 326 2.19 -20.61 11.72
CA TYR A 326 3.48 -20.50 11.05
C TYR A 326 3.26 -20.15 9.58
N CYS A 327 3.30 -18.86 9.27
CA CYS A 327 2.99 -18.33 7.95
C CYS A 327 4.23 -18.22 7.07
N ASN A 328 4.06 -18.26 5.74
CA ASN A 328 5.10 -17.85 4.81
C ASN A 328 5.24 -16.32 4.84
N ALA A 329 6.46 -15.82 4.88
CA ALA A 329 6.73 -14.38 4.98
C ALA A 329 6.98 -13.66 3.64
N GLY A 330 6.60 -14.29 2.53
CA GLY A 330 6.73 -13.73 1.18
C GLY A 330 5.54 -12.89 0.73
N VAL A 331 4.39 -13.04 1.40
CA VAL A 331 3.21 -12.19 1.23
C VAL A 331 2.59 -11.95 2.60
N LEU A 332 2.73 -10.73 3.11
CA LEU A 332 2.15 -10.31 4.38
C LEU A 332 1.34 -9.04 4.17
N VAL A 333 0.12 -8.99 4.71
CA VAL A 333 -0.75 -7.81 4.66
C VAL A 333 -1.09 -7.39 6.07
N PHE A 334 -0.82 -6.14 6.40
CA PHE A 334 -1.09 -5.58 7.73
C PHE A 334 -1.91 -4.30 7.63
N PRO A 335 -2.99 -4.16 8.42
CA PRO A 335 -3.55 -2.87 8.78
C PRO A 335 -2.49 -2.06 9.51
N ARG A 336 -2.39 -0.76 9.23
CA ARG A 336 -1.41 0.16 9.85
C ARG A 336 -1.39 0.06 11.37
N ALA A 337 -2.57 0.07 11.99
CA ALA A 337 -2.70 0.02 13.45
C ALA A 337 -2.08 -1.24 14.06
N LEU A 338 -2.22 -2.38 13.38
CA LEU A 338 -1.66 -3.66 13.84
C LEU A 338 -0.14 -3.68 13.67
N ILE A 339 0.40 -3.25 12.52
CA ILE A 339 1.85 -3.30 12.31
C ILE A 339 2.61 -2.34 13.22
N GLN A 340 2.05 -1.16 13.53
CA GLN A 340 2.70 -0.18 14.42
C GLN A 340 2.97 -0.74 15.82
N SER A 341 2.04 -1.52 16.37
CA SER A 341 2.19 -2.15 17.69
C SER A 341 2.99 -3.46 17.63
N PHE A 342 2.83 -4.24 16.57
CA PHE A 342 3.43 -5.57 16.45
C PHE A 342 4.89 -5.57 15.98
N PHE A 343 5.25 -4.68 15.05
CA PHE A 343 6.56 -4.68 14.43
C PHE A 343 7.73 -4.57 15.42
N PRO A 344 7.70 -3.70 16.46
CA PRO A 344 8.77 -3.64 17.45
C PRO A 344 9.05 -4.98 18.14
N ILE A 345 7.99 -5.75 18.42
CA ILE A 345 8.07 -7.08 19.06
C ILE A 345 8.73 -8.06 18.10
N TRP A 346 8.24 -8.11 16.85
CA TRP A 346 8.79 -9.00 15.83
C TRP A 346 10.26 -8.69 15.51
N LYS A 347 10.60 -7.41 15.35
CA LYS A 347 11.96 -6.93 15.16
C LYS A 347 12.88 -7.39 16.29
N SER A 348 12.44 -7.27 17.55
CA SER A 348 13.23 -7.70 18.72
C SER A 348 13.57 -9.19 18.68
N TYR A 349 12.57 -10.05 18.46
CA TYR A 349 12.80 -11.49 18.32
C TYR A 349 13.67 -11.83 17.11
N THR A 350 13.51 -11.12 15.98
CA THR A 350 14.32 -11.35 14.78
C THR A 350 15.79 -11.04 15.03
N LEU A 351 16.08 -9.87 15.64
CA LEU A 351 17.44 -9.47 15.99
C LEU A 351 18.08 -10.49 16.92
N ASP A 352 17.39 -10.81 18.02
CA ASP A 352 17.89 -11.76 19.00
C ASP A 352 18.16 -13.15 18.40
N LEU A 353 17.20 -13.69 17.65
CA LEU A 353 17.32 -15.01 17.03
C LEU A 353 18.41 -15.05 15.95
N SER A 354 18.66 -13.93 15.25
CA SER A 354 19.75 -13.82 14.27
C SER A 354 21.14 -13.94 14.91
N HIS A 355 21.28 -13.59 16.19
CA HIS A 355 22.52 -13.80 16.95
C HIS A 355 22.61 -15.22 17.54
N LYS A 356 21.51 -15.97 17.59
CA LYS A 356 21.40 -17.31 18.16
C LYS A 356 21.17 -18.39 17.11
N ARG A 357 21.98 -18.36 16.05
CA ARG A 357 21.91 -19.31 14.91
C ARG A 357 21.81 -20.78 15.34
N TYR A 358 22.44 -21.16 16.46
CA TYR A 358 22.41 -22.52 17.00
C TYR A 358 21.00 -23.02 17.33
N LEU A 359 20.05 -22.12 17.65
CA LEU A 359 18.65 -22.49 17.95
C LEU A 359 17.89 -22.98 16.72
N LEU A 360 18.25 -22.48 15.53
CA LEU A 360 17.63 -22.86 14.26
C LEU A 360 18.48 -23.86 13.45
N GLY A 361 19.79 -23.91 13.68
CA GLY A 361 20.69 -24.83 12.99
C GLY A 361 20.57 -24.75 11.47
N LYS A 362 20.11 -25.86 10.85
CA LYS A 362 19.91 -25.95 9.40
C LYS A 362 18.74 -25.09 8.88
N GLN A 363 17.81 -24.73 9.77
CA GLN A 363 16.65 -23.89 9.44
C GLN A 363 16.92 -22.39 9.59
N TYR A 364 18.18 -21.99 9.82
CA TYR A 364 18.52 -20.58 10.07
C TYR A 364 18.10 -19.62 8.95
N PHE A 365 17.98 -20.10 7.70
CA PHE A 365 17.45 -19.30 6.59
C PHE A 365 16.01 -18.81 6.81
N PHE A 366 15.24 -19.48 7.67
CA PHE A 366 13.87 -19.13 8.04
C PHE A 366 13.81 -18.35 9.36
N CYS A 367 14.90 -17.68 9.76
CA CYS A 367 14.98 -16.98 11.06
C CYS A 367 13.89 -15.93 11.22
N GLU A 368 13.69 -15.07 10.23
CA GLU A 368 12.66 -14.03 10.28
C GLU A 368 11.25 -14.65 10.33
N GLN A 369 10.96 -15.66 9.52
CA GLN A 369 9.68 -16.38 9.54
C GLN A 369 9.42 -17.12 10.89
N ALA A 370 10.46 -17.71 11.48
CA ALA A 370 10.38 -18.34 12.80
C ALA A 370 10.13 -17.30 13.90
N SER A 371 10.84 -16.17 13.85
CA SER A 371 10.66 -15.07 14.81
C SER A 371 9.30 -14.39 14.70
N LEU A 372 8.69 -14.35 13.51
CA LEU A 372 7.31 -13.89 13.30
C LEU A 372 6.32 -14.76 14.11
N THR A 373 6.55 -16.08 14.13
CA THR A 373 5.74 -17.04 14.90
C THR A 373 5.88 -16.83 16.40
N ILE A 374 7.11 -16.57 16.86
CA ILE A 374 7.39 -16.28 18.27
C ILE A 374 6.72 -14.95 18.67
N ALA A 375 6.84 -13.92 17.84
CA ALA A 375 6.23 -12.63 18.05
C ALA A 375 4.69 -12.73 18.10
N PHE A 376 4.07 -13.46 17.18
CA PHE A 376 2.63 -13.69 17.18
C PHE A 376 2.17 -14.45 18.43
N ALA A 377 2.93 -15.44 18.90
CA ALA A 377 2.57 -16.15 20.12
C ALA A 377 2.72 -15.29 21.39
N ALA A 378 3.69 -14.37 21.40
CA ALA A 378 3.88 -13.42 22.50
C ALA A 378 2.85 -12.28 22.49
N HIS A 379 2.41 -11.87 21.29
CA HIS A 379 1.45 -10.78 21.08
C HIS A 379 0.53 -11.12 19.90
N PRO A 380 -0.54 -11.92 20.14
CA PRO A 380 -1.45 -12.33 19.09
C PRO A 380 -2.16 -11.15 18.45
N LEU A 381 -2.29 -11.19 17.13
CA LEU A 381 -3.06 -10.22 16.35
C LEU A 381 -4.36 -10.85 15.84
N PRO A 382 -5.39 -10.03 15.54
CA PRO A 382 -6.48 -10.45 14.66
C PRO A 382 -5.88 -10.99 13.35
N PHE A 383 -6.14 -12.26 13.05
CA PHE A 383 -5.52 -12.96 11.92
C PHE A 383 -6.58 -13.56 11.01
N ALA A 384 -6.47 -13.28 9.71
CA ALA A 384 -7.24 -13.94 8.67
C ALA A 384 -6.29 -14.62 7.69
N ARG A 385 -6.52 -15.90 7.41
CA ARG A 385 -5.65 -16.66 6.52
C ARG A 385 -5.86 -16.22 5.07
N LEU A 386 -4.80 -15.79 4.40
CA LEU A 386 -4.82 -15.65 2.93
C LEU A 386 -4.90 -17.04 2.28
N PRO A 387 -5.66 -17.20 1.19
CA PRO A 387 -5.76 -18.47 0.51
C PRO A 387 -4.53 -18.75 -0.36
N LEU A 388 -4.38 -20.00 -0.80
CA LEU A 388 -3.23 -20.48 -1.57
C LEU A 388 -2.95 -19.66 -2.84
N GLN A 389 -3.99 -19.11 -3.47
CA GLN A 389 -3.91 -18.26 -4.65
C GLN A 389 -3.06 -16.99 -4.40
N MET A 390 -3.08 -16.47 -3.17
CA MET A 390 -2.40 -15.23 -2.79
C MET A 390 -0.92 -15.42 -2.47
N ASN A 391 -0.42 -16.66 -2.43
CA ASN A 391 0.99 -16.96 -2.29
C ASN A 391 1.31 -18.32 -2.94
N PHE A 392 1.09 -18.42 -4.25
CA PHE A 392 1.21 -19.67 -4.98
C PHE A 392 2.68 -19.99 -5.27
N HIS A 393 3.24 -21.00 -4.60
CA HIS A 393 4.61 -21.44 -4.84
C HIS A 393 4.77 -22.13 -6.21
N LEU A 394 5.65 -21.61 -7.05
CA LEU A 394 6.00 -22.27 -8.30
C LEU A 394 6.91 -23.48 -8.06
N THR A 395 6.38 -24.68 -8.27
CA THR A 395 7.08 -25.95 -8.03
C THR A 395 6.65 -27.02 -9.03
N LEU A 396 7.53 -28.00 -9.28
CA LEU A 396 7.23 -29.20 -10.08
C LEU A 396 6.27 -30.15 -9.35
N ASN A 397 6.35 -30.17 -8.02
CA ASN A 397 5.60 -31.08 -7.16
C ASN A 397 4.38 -30.37 -6.61
N ILE A 398 3.27 -30.42 -7.35
CA ILE A 398 2.01 -29.79 -6.95
C ILE A 398 1.03 -30.81 -6.36
N SER A 399 0.33 -30.39 -5.31
CA SER A 399 -0.79 -31.14 -4.73
C SER A 399 -2.03 -31.09 -5.65
N ASN A 400 -3.05 -31.90 -5.36
CA ASN A 400 -4.31 -31.86 -6.12
C ASN A 400 -5.06 -30.54 -5.97
N GLU A 401 -4.97 -29.89 -4.81
CA GLU A 401 -5.52 -28.56 -4.59
C GLU A 401 -4.79 -27.51 -5.42
N MET A 402 -3.45 -27.57 -5.43
CA MET A 402 -2.64 -26.70 -6.27
C MET A 402 -2.94 -26.87 -7.76
N LYS A 403 -3.34 -28.04 -8.25
CA LYS A 403 -3.72 -28.24 -9.67
C LYS A 403 -4.95 -27.43 -10.09
N ARG A 404 -5.85 -27.12 -9.16
CA ARG A 404 -7.13 -26.44 -9.40
C ARG A 404 -7.11 -24.96 -9.00
N CYS A 405 -6.00 -24.50 -8.43
CA CYS A 405 -5.83 -23.16 -7.91
C CYS A 405 -5.42 -22.20 -9.03
N ASP A 406 -6.24 -21.22 -9.39
CA ASP A 406 -5.82 -20.15 -10.30
C ASP A 406 -5.07 -19.08 -9.49
N PRO A 407 -3.74 -18.92 -9.66
CA PRO A 407 -2.95 -18.06 -8.78
C PRO A 407 -3.25 -16.58 -9.03
N VAL A 408 -3.25 -15.81 -7.95
CA VAL A 408 -3.29 -14.33 -7.97
C VAL A 408 -1.89 -13.78 -7.84
N ILE A 409 -1.08 -14.37 -6.95
CA ILE A 409 0.33 -14.07 -6.77
C ILE A 409 1.13 -15.36 -6.92
N ILE A 410 2.15 -15.33 -7.77
CA ILE A 410 3.07 -16.45 -7.97
C ILE A 410 4.38 -16.13 -7.26
N HIS A 411 4.74 -16.95 -6.26
CA HIS A 411 6.06 -16.93 -5.63
C HIS A 411 6.99 -17.85 -6.41
N TYR A 412 7.84 -17.29 -7.27
CA TYR A 412 8.63 -18.06 -8.24
C TYR A 412 10.02 -18.45 -7.73
N HIS A 413 10.45 -17.95 -6.56
CA HIS A 413 11.74 -18.29 -5.95
C HIS A 413 12.93 -18.05 -6.92
N LYS A 414 13.47 -19.13 -7.48
CA LYS A 414 14.60 -19.12 -8.43
C LYS A 414 14.22 -19.66 -9.81
N MET A 415 12.92 -19.77 -10.10
CA MET A 415 12.40 -20.44 -11.30
C MET A 415 12.33 -19.49 -12.50
N ASN A 416 13.43 -18.78 -12.77
CA ASN A 416 13.64 -18.03 -14.00
C ASN A 416 14.72 -18.71 -14.86
N ASP A 417 14.67 -18.53 -16.17
CA ASP A 417 15.70 -18.98 -17.10
C ASP A 417 16.85 -17.97 -17.20
N GLU A 418 17.85 -18.32 -18.03
CA GLU A 418 19.06 -17.53 -18.26
C GLU A 418 18.78 -16.18 -18.93
N THR A 419 17.67 -16.09 -19.68
CA THR A 419 17.20 -14.84 -20.28
C THR A 419 16.40 -13.98 -19.31
N GLY A 420 16.10 -14.52 -18.13
CA GLY A 420 15.37 -13.82 -17.07
C GLY A 420 13.85 -13.94 -17.17
N PHE A 421 13.29 -14.81 -18.01
CA PHE A 421 11.86 -15.11 -18.02
C PHE A 421 11.51 -16.18 -16.98
N ILE A 422 10.28 -16.14 -16.47
CA ILE A 422 9.83 -17.12 -15.48
C ILE A 422 9.52 -18.44 -16.21
N LYS A 423 10.00 -19.57 -15.67
CA LYS A 423 9.87 -20.88 -16.32
C LYS A 423 8.46 -21.45 -16.19
N HIS A 424 7.96 -22.06 -17.26
CA HIS A 424 6.68 -22.77 -17.30
C HIS A 424 6.84 -24.23 -16.82
N ILE A 425 7.13 -24.41 -15.53
CA ILE A 425 7.40 -25.74 -14.96
C ILE A 425 6.22 -26.35 -14.20
N SER A 426 5.15 -25.58 -13.98
CA SER A 426 4.03 -26.05 -13.17
C SER A 426 3.23 -27.10 -13.92
N LYS A 427 2.67 -28.09 -13.20
CA LYS A 427 1.63 -28.98 -13.75
C LYS A 427 0.23 -28.36 -13.66
N ASN A 428 0.12 -27.14 -13.15
CA ASN A 428 -1.12 -26.37 -13.11
C ASN A 428 -1.24 -25.53 -14.41
N PRO A 429 -2.29 -25.74 -15.23
CA PRO A 429 -2.48 -25.01 -16.48
C PRO A 429 -2.73 -23.51 -16.27
N TYR A 430 -3.47 -23.13 -15.23
CA TYR A 430 -3.68 -21.72 -14.87
C TYR A 430 -2.35 -21.02 -14.60
N THR A 431 -1.51 -21.59 -13.74
CA THR A 431 -0.18 -21.04 -13.44
C THR A 431 0.65 -20.83 -14.70
N ASN A 432 0.70 -21.84 -15.59
CA ASN A 432 1.47 -21.72 -16.82
C ASN A 432 0.91 -20.62 -17.74
N ASN A 433 -0.41 -20.54 -17.91
CA ASN A 433 -1.06 -19.50 -18.72
C ASN A 433 -0.77 -18.10 -18.16
N ARG A 434 -0.85 -17.91 -16.83
CA ARG A 434 -0.51 -16.65 -16.17
C ARG A 434 0.95 -16.24 -16.41
N ILE A 435 1.88 -17.20 -16.33
CA ILE A 435 3.30 -16.96 -16.61
C ILE A 435 3.51 -16.62 -18.10
N ILE A 436 2.78 -17.25 -19.03
CA ILE A 436 2.88 -16.97 -20.48
C ILE A 436 2.51 -15.51 -20.72
N LEU A 437 1.36 -15.08 -20.22
CA LEU A 437 0.89 -13.70 -20.35
C LEU A 437 1.87 -12.69 -19.76
N PHE A 438 2.43 -12.98 -18.58
CA PHE A 438 3.44 -12.13 -17.96
C PHE A 438 4.70 -12.04 -18.84
N ASN A 439 5.27 -13.17 -19.26
CA ASN A 439 6.49 -13.20 -20.07
C ASN A 439 6.29 -12.54 -21.44
N GLU A 440 5.13 -12.70 -22.09
CA GLU A 440 4.80 -12.04 -23.36
C GLU A 440 4.72 -10.52 -23.22
N ARG A 441 4.13 -10.01 -22.12
CA ARG A 441 4.10 -8.58 -21.84
C ARG A 441 5.49 -8.04 -21.54
N LEU A 442 6.30 -8.78 -20.77
CA LEU A 442 7.70 -8.43 -20.50
C LEU A 442 8.53 -8.35 -21.79
N LYS A 443 8.37 -9.32 -22.71
CA LYS A 443 9.04 -9.29 -24.02
C LYS A 443 8.68 -8.05 -24.83
N ARG A 444 7.40 -7.68 -24.91
CA ARG A 444 6.94 -6.48 -25.62
C ARG A 444 7.55 -5.21 -25.03
N TYR A 445 7.56 -5.09 -23.71
CA TYR A 445 8.19 -3.96 -23.02
C TYR A 445 9.70 -3.88 -23.28
N LEU A 446 10.42 -5.01 -23.21
CA LEU A 446 11.87 -5.01 -23.49
C LEU A 446 12.16 -4.62 -24.95
N ALA A 447 11.31 -5.03 -25.90
CA ALA A 447 11.42 -4.62 -27.29
C ALA A 447 11.20 -3.11 -27.49
N SER A 448 10.19 -2.51 -26.83
CA SER A 448 9.93 -1.07 -26.93
C SER A 448 11.06 -0.23 -26.31
N VAL A 449 11.65 -0.69 -25.20
CA VAL A 449 12.81 -0.03 -24.59
C VAL A 449 14.03 -0.05 -25.52
N LEU A 450 14.26 -1.16 -26.23
CA LEU A 450 15.38 -1.24 -27.19
C LEU A 450 15.18 -0.28 -28.37
N GLN A 451 13.96 -0.20 -28.92
CA GLN A 451 13.63 0.72 -30.00
C GLN A 451 13.77 2.19 -29.60
N SER A 452 13.52 2.54 -28.34
CA SER A 452 13.67 3.92 -27.85
C SER A 452 15.13 4.39 -27.66
N LYS A 453 16.10 3.49 -27.78
CA LYS A 453 17.54 3.78 -27.63
C LYS A 453 18.28 3.91 -28.96
N GLU A 454 17.64 3.52 -30.06
CA GLU A 454 18.11 3.75 -31.44
C GLU A 454 17.60 5.11 -31.92
#